data_AF-A0A9N8ZRJ3-F1
#
_entry.id   AF-A0A9N8ZRJ3-F1
#
_cell.length_a   1.000
_cell.length_b   1.000
_cell.length_c   1.000
_cell.angle_alpha   90.00
_cell.angle_beta   90.00
_cell.angle_gamma   90.00
#
_symmetry.space_group_name_H-M   'P 1'
#
loop_
_entity.id
_entity.type
_entity.pdbx_description
1 polymer ?
#
loop_
_entity_poly.entity_id
_entity_poly.type
_entity_poly.pdbx_seq_one_letter_code
_entity_poly.pdbx_strand_id
1 'polypeptide(L)'
;MFSRLLLALIICAFVLSETFTGVNGQKACFSKIYCFTVSMPPSNANASANYVTFTMTAPSTVGWFGMGLGDGMVGSYLIIAWPNSDNTITISQRKATEHAEPSTTNQQSDLILDPSSGVQNGQMVAIIKRAVTVSGSTITTSGKQSFVWAYSTVNPESKQANASLTQHLNRGSTSIQLMTSSEQLDSSNPTNASTSVDYGGNYVSLESGLTSDQKLVIAHGALMCSAFLLTMPTGIFMARFARNILPNSWFPLHVGIQFFGTTFLAILGYIMIQIQNGDWNSPYLNDHTIIGSIVFFGLLGQLVLGIIHHKLFRSDRGYIPWWTKLHW
;
A
#
# COMPACT_ATOMS: atom_id res chain seq x y z
N MET A 1 -50.14 12.49 13.21
CA MET A 1 -49.15 11.46 12.85
C MET A 1 -48.12 12.12 11.93
N PHE A 2 -47.52 13.22 12.38
CA PHE A 2 -46.29 13.24 13.19
C PHE A 2 -45.08 12.70 12.43
N SER A 3 -44.37 13.62 11.79
CA SER A 3 -42.99 13.93 12.17
C SER A 3 -42.02 12.75 12.17
N ARG A 4 -41.75 12.10 11.03
CA ARG A 4 -40.55 11.22 10.86
C ARG A 4 -40.05 11.05 9.41
N LEU A 5 -40.26 12.00 8.49
CA LEU A 5 -39.78 11.81 7.10
C LEU A 5 -39.07 13.00 6.44
N LEU A 6 -38.62 14.00 7.22
CA LEU A 6 -37.87 15.13 6.66
C LEU A 6 -36.82 15.67 7.66
N LEU A 7 -36.00 14.79 8.22
CA LEU A 7 -34.90 15.18 9.10
C LEU A 7 -33.71 14.22 8.96
N ALA A 8 -33.11 14.19 7.77
CA ALA A 8 -31.87 13.45 7.51
C ALA A 8 -31.05 14.07 6.36
N LEU A 9 -30.97 15.41 6.27
CA LEU A 9 -30.15 16.03 5.22
C LEU A 9 -29.47 17.36 5.57
N ILE A 10 -29.49 17.80 6.84
CA ILE A 10 -28.75 19.01 7.26
C ILE A 10 -28.20 18.82 8.66
N ILE A 11 -27.12 18.06 8.82
CA ILE A 11 -26.20 18.22 9.97
C ILE A 11 -24.76 17.98 9.50
N CYS A 12 -23.93 18.99 9.73
CA CYS A 12 -22.46 18.99 9.78
C CYS A 12 -21.67 18.84 8.46
N ALA A 13 -21.60 19.94 7.71
CA ALA A 13 -20.37 20.31 7.02
C ALA A 13 -19.91 21.70 7.51
N PHE A 14 -19.70 21.84 8.82
CA PHE A 14 -18.76 22.84 9.33
C PHE A 14 -17.37 22.18 9.33
N VAL A 15 -16.73 22.18 8.17
CA VAL A 15 -15.27 22.02 8.14
C VAL A 15 -14.72 23.40 8.50
N LEU A 16 -14.29 23.55 9.76
CA LEU A 16 -13.37 24.63 10.10
C LEU A 16 -12.14 24.42 9.24
N SER A 17 -11.98 25.25 8.21
CA SER A 17 -10.70 25.43 7.55
C SER A 17 -9.79 26.14 8.56
N GLU A 18 -9.14 25.38 9.43
CA GLU A 18 -8.02 25.91 10.18
C GLU A 18 -6.91 26.17 9.18
N THR A 19 -6.65 27.44 8.94
CA THR A 19 -5.46 27.91 8.22
C THR A 19 -4.26 27.51 9.04
N PHE A 20 -3.64 26.37 8.71
CA PHE A 20 -2.27 26.11 9.13
C PHE A 20 -1.40 27.22 8.55
N THR A 21 -0.72 27.94 9.44
CA THR A 21 0.28 28.95 9.08
C THR A 21 1.24 28.32 8.08
N GLY A 22 1.31 28.93 6.88
CA GLY A 22 1.98 28.38 5.71
C GLY A 22 3.41 27.94 6.01
N VAL A 23 3.65 26.63 5.93
CA VAL A 23 4.99 26.10 5.83
C VAL A 23 5.33 26.06 4.33
N ASN A 24 6.27 26.90 3.88
CA ASN A 24 6.85 26.78 2.56
C ASN A 24 7.49 25.38 2.45
N GLY A 25 6.90 24.48 1.65
CA GLY A 25 7.38 23.11 1.53
C GLY A 25 6.60 22.29 0.52
N GLN A 26 7.24 21.24 -0.01
CA GLN A 26 6.65 20.33 -0.97
C GLN A 26 5.90 19.20 -0.23
N LYS A 27 4.59 19.06 -0.50
CA LYS A 27 3.69 18.12 0.19
C LYS A 27 3.36 16.90 -0.68
N ALA A 28 3.39 15.72 -0.08
CA ALA A 28 2.91 14.47 -0.67
C ALA A 28 1.87 13.81 0.25
N CYS A 29 0.81 13.24 -0.33
CA CYS A 29 -0.30 12.62 0.39
C CYS A 29 -0.63 11.25 -0.20
N PHE A 30 -0.90 10.28 0.66
CA PHE A 30 -1.11 8.88 0.29
C PHE A 30 -2.40 8.34 0.89
N SER A 31 -3.24 7.75 0.04
CA SER A 31 -4.54 7.17 0.42
C SER A 31 -5.48 8.13 1.16
N LYS A 32 -5.27 9.45 1.07
CA LYS A 32 -5.95 10.49 1.88
C LYS A 32 -5.80 10.30 3.41
N ILE A 33 -4.89 9.44 3.85
CA ILE A 33 -4.67 9.12 5.27
C ILE A 33 -3.37 9.73 5.75
N TYR A 34 -2.26 9.46 5.06
CA TYR A 34 -0.95 9.91 5.49
C TYR A 34 -0.40 10.95 4.53
N CYS A 35 0.01 12.10 5.05
CA CYS A 35 0.69 13.13 4.29
C CYS A 35 1.99 13.54 4.97
N PHE A 36 3.00 13.88 4.19
CA PHE A 36 4.14 14.60 4.71
C PHE A 36 4.54 15.78 3.81
N THR A 37 5.12 16.79 4.43
CA THR A 37 5.65 17.99 3.79
C THR A 37 7.13 18.12 4.11
N VAL A 38 7.93 18.38 3.08
CA VAL A 38 9.37 18.64 3.20
C VAL A 38 9.61 20.13 2.98
N SER A 39 10.23 20.78 3.95
CA SER A 39 10.51 22.22 3.92
C SER A 39 12.01 22.44 4.01
N MET A 40 12.58 22.97 2.93
CA MET A 40 14.00 23.28 2.84
C MET A 40 14.34 24.58 3.58
N PRO A 41 15.53 24.69 4.18
CA PRO A 41 15.98 25.96 4.75
C PRO A 41 16.11 27.02 3.65
N PRO A 42 15.96 28.31 3.98
CA PRO A 42 16.16 29.39 3.02
C PRO A 42 17.61 29.43 2.54
N SER A 43 17.85 29.83 1.29
CA SER A 43 19.16 29.75 0.61
C SER A 43 20.27 30.61 1.22
N ASN A 44 19.92 31.56 2.08
CA ASN A 44 20.80 32.42 2.86
C ASN A 44 20.91 32.00 4.34
N ALA A 45 20.46 30.79 4.68
CA ALA A 45 20.64 30.23 6.02
C ALA A 45 22.14 30.07 6.32
N ASN A 46 22.60 30.63 7.44
CA ASN A 46 23.94 30.37 7.98
C ASN A 46 24.18 28.85 8.08
N ALA A 47 25.44 28.38 8.02
CA ALA A 47 25.76 26.95 8.08
C ALA A 47 25.16 26.20 9.30
N SER A 48 24.84 26.92 10.38
CA SER A 48 24.16 26.47 11.60
C SER A 48 22.61 26.40 11.49
N ALA A 49 22.02 26.79 10.36
CA ALA A 49 20.59 26.79 10.03
C ALA A 49 20.24 25.85 8.86
N ASN A 50 21.10 24.88 8.55
CA ASN A 50 20.90 23.85 7.52
C ASN A 50 19.96 22.71 7.95
N TYR A 51 18.82 23.05 8.54
CA TYR A 51 17.82 22.05 8.94
C TYR A 51 16.70 21.96 7.90
N VAL A 52 16.42 20.74 7.47
CA VAL A 52 15.21 20.39 6.72
C VAL A 52 14.12 20.06 7.74
N THR A 53 12.93 20.60 7.53
CA THR A 53 11.76 20.30 8.36
C THR A 53 10.85 19.32 7.64
N PHE A 54 10.50 18.24 8.32
CA PHE A 54 9.53 17.25 7.90
C PHE A 54 8.27 17.41 8.74
N THR A 55 7.14 17.72 8.11
CA THR A 55 5.85 17.77 8.78
C THR A 55 5.04 16.57 8.32
N MET A 56 4.78 15.63 9.22
CA MET A 56 4.04 14.39 8.96
C MET A 56 2.68 14.47 9.65
N THR A 57 1.63 14.08 8.95
CA THR A 57 0.24 14.22 9.39
C THR A 57 -0.57 12.99 9.03
N ALA A 58 -1.41 12.54 9.96
CA ALA A 58 -2.39 11.49 9.75
C ALA A 58 -3.58 11.63 10.72
N PRO A 59 -4.74 11.00 10.45
CA PRO A 59 -5.79 10.84 11.45
C PRO A 59 -5.26 10.21 12.74
N SER A 60 -5.81 10.58 13.90
CA SER A 60 -5.41 10.03 15.21
C SER A 60 -5.70 8.53 15.38
N THR A 61 -6.38 7.90 14.41
CA THR A 61 -6.57 6.44 14.34
C THR A 61 -5.35 5.69 13.80
N VAL A 62 -4.35 6.41 13.26
CA VAL A 62 -3.06 5.84 12.87
C VAL A 62 -2.22 5.60 14.11
N GLY A 63 -1.76 4.36 14.30
CA GLY A 63 -0.97 3.93 15.44
C GLY A 63 0.50 4.30 15.32
N TRP A 64 1.04 4.29 14.09
CA TRP A 64 2.35 4.88 13.78
C TRP A 64 2.44 5.22 12.29
N PHE A 65 3.26 6.20 11.94
CA PHE A 65 3.64 6.47 10.56
C PHE A 65 5.15 6.67 10.43
N GLY A 66 5.66 6.55 9.22
CA GLY A 66 7.08 6.71 8.94
C GLY A 66 7.35 7.21 7.54
N MET A 67 8.53 7.79 7.39
CA MET A 67 9.14 8.08 6.10
C MET A 67 10.58 7.55 6.08
N GLY A 68 11.12 7.34 4.90
CA GLY A 68 12.51 6.99 4.69
C GLY A 68 13.12 7.79 3.56
N LEU A 69 14.39 8.14 3.69
CA LEU A 69 15.16 8.80 2.63
C LEU A 69 15.86 7.75 1.76
N GLY A 70 15.36 7.54 0.54
CA GLY A 70 15.83 6.52 -0.41
C GLY A 70 14.70 5.87 -1.20
N ASP A 71 15.03 4.84 -1.99
CA ASP A 71 14.10 4.16 -2.90
C ASP A 71 13.41 2.92 -2.28
N GLY A 72 13.85 2.47 -1.10
CA GLY A 72 13.35 1.26 -0.45
C GLY A 72 13.40 1.34 1.09
N MET A 73 12.80 0.37 1.77
CA MET A 73 12.87 0.29 3.24
C MET A 73 14.31 -0.04 3.72
N VAL A 74 14.92 -1.05 3.09
CA VAL A 74 16.30 -1.46 3.35
C VAL A 74 17.26 -0.40 2.83
N GLY A 75 18.27 -0.07 3.65
CA GLY A 75 19.30 0.90 3.28
C GLY A 75 18.91 2.37 3.42
N SER A 76 17.63 2.69 3.55
CA SER A 76 17.16 4.07 3.78
C SER A 76 17.35 4.52 5.22
N TYR A 77 17.42 5.85 5.39
CA TYR A 77 17.35 6.49 6.71
C TYR A 77 15.89 6.63 7.10
N LEU A 78 15.42 5.83 8.07
CA LEU A 78 14.01 5.77 8.43
C LEU A 78 13.73 6.69 9.63
N ILE A 79 12.65 7.45 9.52
CA ILE A 79 12.10 8.30 10.57
C ILE A 79 10.68 7.79 10.85
N ILE A 80 10.46 7.30 12.06
CA ILE A 80 9.18 6.74 12.50
C ILE A 80 8.66 7.58 13.65
N ALA A 81 7.36 7.84 13.68
CA ALA A 81 6.70 8.56 14.74
C ALA A 81 5.39 7.87 15.14
N TRP A 82 5.04 7.95 16.42
CA TRP A 82 3.78 7.44 16.96
C TRP A 82 3.32 8.28 18.15
N PRO A 83 2.01 8.30 18.43
CA PRO A 83 1.47 9.04 19.56
C PRO A 83 1.61 8.22 20.84
N ASN A 84 1.80 8.93 21.95
CA ASN A 84 1.81 8.38 23.29
C ASN A 84 0.44 8.60 23.97
N SER A 85 0.21 7.93 25.10
CA SER A 85 -1.03 8.04 25.88
C SER A 85 -1.33 9.45 26.41
N ASP A 86 -0.32 10.32 26.49
CA ASP A 86 -0.45 11.72 26.90
C ASP A 86 -0.51 12.71 25.72
N ASN A 87 -0.83 12.21 24.52
CA ASN A 87 -0.90 12.96 23.26
C ASN A 87 0.44 13.55 22.77
N THR A 88 1.55 13.28 23.46
CA THR A 88 2.89 13.60 22.93
C THR A 88 3.27 12.63 21.82
N ILE A 89 4.26 12.99 21.00
CA ILE A 89 4.79 12.11 19.95
C ILE A 89 6.14 11.54 20.40
N THR A 90 6.33 10.24 20.20
CA THR A 90 7.68 9.65 20.19
C THR A 90 8.17 9.56 18.76
N ILE A 91 9.43 9.93 18.53
CA ILE A 91 10.14 9.75 17.27
C ILE A 91 11.26 8.73 17.43
N SER A 92 11.57 8.04 16.34
CA SER A 92 12.59 7.01 16.29
C SER A 92 13.30 7.04 14.94
N GLN A 93 14.61 7.26 14.98
CA GLN A 93 15.49 7.02 13.86
C GLN A 93 15.80 5.53 13.78
N ARG A 94 15.52 4.90 12.63
CA ARG A 94 15.77 3.48 12.41
C ARG A 94 16.50 3.18 11.12
N LYS A 95 17.02 1.96 11.04
CA LYS A 95 17.63 1.41 9.83
C LYS A 95 17.25 -0.06 9.67
N ALA A 96 16.92 -0.44 8.45
CA ALA A 96 16.66 -1.82 8.06
C ALA A 96 17.82 -2.35 7.20
N THR A 97 18.30 -3.56 7.53
CA THR A 97 19.29 -4.31 6.73
C THR A 97 18.65 -5.36 5.84
N GLU A 98 17.41 -5.71 6.14
CA GLU A 98 16.54 -6.66 5.46
C GLU A 98 15.09 -6.22 5.68
N HIS A 99 14.12 -6.87 5.05
CA HIS A 99 12.70 -6.56 5.26
C HIS A 99 12.13 -7.23 6.53
N ALA A 100 12.83 -6.98 7.63
CA ALA A 100 12.39 -7.27 8.99
C ALA A 100 12.12 -5.96 9.74
N GLU A 101 11.70 -6.05 11.00
CA GLU A 101 11.52 -4.86 11.84
C GLU A 101 12.82 -4.02 11.85
N PRO A 102 12.78 -2.73 11.47
CA PRO A 102 13.97 -1.89 11.52
C PRO A 102 14.48 -1.74 12.95
N SER A 103 15.79 -1.87 13.12
CA SER A 103 16.46 -1.63 14.39
C SER A 103 16.63 -0.13 14.63
N THR A 104 16.46 0.29 15.88
CA THR A 104 16.83 1.64 16.30
C THR A 104 18.32 1.87 16.19
N THR A 105 18.71 3.07 15.78
CA THR A 105 20.11 3.46 15.77
C THR A 105 20.48 4.26 17.01
N ASN A 106 21.79 4.44 17.22
CA ASN A 106 22.32 5.34 18.24
C ASN A 106 22.29 6.82 17.81
N GLN A 107 21.80 7.14 16.60
CA GLN A 107 21.80 8.49 16.00
C GLN A 107 20.46 9.21 16.20
N GLN A 108 19.78 8.98 17.33
CA GLN A 108 18.48 9.61 17.61
C GLN A 108 18.59 11.14 17.66
N SER A 109 19.76 11.67 18.06
CA SER A 109 20.05 13.11 18.16
C SER A 109 20.06 13.85 16.82
N ASP A 110 20.10 13.13 15.70
CA ASP A 110 19.96 13.74 14.37
C ASP A 110 18.57 14.37 14.17
N LEU A 111 17.58 13.88 14.91
CA LEU A 111 16.19 14.27 14.80
C LEU A 111 15.81 15.16 15.99
N ILE A 112 15.25 16.32 15.68
CA ILE A 112 14.75 17.28 16.66
C ILE A 112 13.23 17.35 16.51
N LEU A 113 12.49 16.85 17.49
CA LEU A 113 11.04 16.96 17.53
C LEU A 113 10.64 18.38 17.93
N ASP A 114 9.79 19.01 17.11
CA ASP A 114 9.23 20.31 17.44
C ASP A 114 8.16 20.16 18.55
N PRO A 115 8.16 21.01 19.60
CA PRO A 115 7.19 20.94 20.69
C PRO A 115 5.72 21.08 20.27
N SER A 116 5.45 21.61 19.08
CA SER A 116 4.09 21.68 18.52
C SER A 116 3.57 20.33 17.97
N SER A 117 4.40 19.29 17.97
CA SER A 117 4.00 17.93 17.60
C SER A 117 3.09 17.31 18.67
N GLY A 118 2.06 16.59 18.24
CA GLY A 118 1.11 15.98 19.16
C GLY A 118 -0.09 15.38 18.46
N VAL A 119 -1.00 14.85 19.26
CA VAL A 119 -2.36 14.52 18.83
C VAL A 119 -3.30 15.65 19.22
N GLN A 120 -3.88 16.32 18.22
CA GLN A 120 -4.80 17.43 18.41
C GLN A 120 -5.85 17.44 17.30
N ASN A 121 -7.10 17.79 17.63
CA ASN A 121 -8.20 17.91 16.67
C ASN A 121 -8.41 16.65 15.79
N GLY A 122 -8.24 15.46 16.38
CA GLY A 122 -8.39 14.19 15.66
C GLY A 122 -7.28 13.88 14.65
N GLN A 123 -6.18 14.64 14.68
CA GLN A 123 -5.00 14.42 13.85
C GLN A 123 -3.76 14.19 14.72
N MET A 124 -2.94 13.25 14.29
CA MET A 124 -1.57 13.07 14.76
C MET A 124 -0.64 13.88 13.85
N VAL A 125 0.17 14.75 14.45
CA VAL A 125 1.11 15.63 13.76
C VAL A 125 2.51 15.46 14.35
N ALA A 126 3.49 15.15 13.52
CA ALA A 126 4.90 15.13 13.90
C ALA A 126 5.69 16.10 13.04
N ILE A 127 6.28 17.12 13.65
CA ILE A 127 7.13 18.12 13.01
C ILE A 127 8.56 17.86 13.47
N ILE A 128 9.43 17.48 12.53
CA ILE A 128 10.77 16.97 12.82
C ILE A 128 11.80 17.78 12.03
N LYS A 129 12.80 18.31 12.71
CA LYS A 129 13.95 18.99 12.08
C LYS A 129 15.14 18.06 12.05
N ARG A 130 15.87 18.06 10.95
CA ARG A 130 17.11 17.29 10.76
C ARG A 130 18.08 18.08 9.90
N ALA A 131 19.39 18.00 10.18
CA ALA A 131 20.39 18.59 9.30
C ALA A 131 20.29 17.99 7.88
N VAL A 132 20.64 18.76 6.84
CA VAL A 132 20.66 18.28 5.44
C VAL A 132 21.52 17.01 5.29
N THR A 133 22.69 17.02 5.93
CA THR A 133 23.65 15.91 5.92
C THR A 133 23.83 15.39 7.34
N VAL A 134 23.67 14.08 7.52
CA VAL A 134 24.07 13.36 8.74
C VAL A 134 24.83 12.09 8.35
N SER A 135 25.35 11.36 9.33
CA SER A 135 26.06 10.10 9.08
C SER A 135 25.19 9.10 8.29
N GLY A 136 25.64 8.73 7.10
CA GLY A 136 24.99 7.72 6.25
C GLY A 136 23.73 8.19 5.52
N SER A 137 23.39 9.47 5.51
CA SER A 137 22.25 9.99 4.72
C SER A 137 22.34 11.50 4.45
N THR A 138 22.14 11.87 3.18
CA THR A 138 22.17 13.25 2.69
C THR A 138 20.90 13.54 1.89
N ILE A 139 20.28 14.69 2.13
CA ILE A 139 19.13 15.18 1.37
C ILE A 139 19.65 16.02 0.20
N THR A 140 19.17 15.78 -1.02
CA THR A 140 19.47 16.67 -2.14
C THR A 140 18.84 18.05 -1.91
N THR A 141 19.64 19.12 -2.00
CA THR A 141 19.15 20.48 -1.76
C THR A 141 18.44 21.09 -2.97
N SER A 142 18.60 20.46 -4.14
CA SER A 142 17.88 20.75 -5.37
C SER A 142 17.68 19.45 -6.16
N GLY A 143 16.59 19.37 -6.92
CA GLY A 143 16.32 18.20 -7.78
C GLY A 143 15.32 17.22 -7.16
N LYS A 144 15.23 16.02 -7.78
CA LYS A 144 14.35 14.95 -7.29
C LYS A 144 15.03 14.23 -6.11
N GLN A 145 14.33 14.12 -4.99
CA GLN A 145 14.70 13.29 -3.86
C GLN A 145 13.68 12.16 -3.71
N SER A 146 14.17 10.92 -3.64
CA SER A 146 13.33 9.76 -3.36
C SER A 146 13.05 9.61 -1.88
N PHE A 147 11.81 9.24 -1.59
CA PHE A 147 11.30 8.92 -0.27
C PHE A 147 10.52 7.61 -0.33
N VAL A 148 10.57 6.87 0.76
CA VAL A 148 9.60 5.83 1.07
C VAL A 148 8.69 6.29 2.21
N TRP A 149 7.50 5.74 2.26
CA TRP A 149 6.52 6.04 3.30
C TRP A 149 5.81 4.78 3.75
N ALA A 150 5.36 4.78 5.01
CA ALA A 150 4.59 3.68 5.57
C ALA A 150 3.71 4.16 6.74
N TYR A 151 2.62 3.46 7.02
CA TYR A 151 1.83 3.66 8.24
C TYR A 151 1.16 2.36 8.70
N SER A 152 0.78 2.32 9.97
CA SER A 152 -0.01 1.25 10.58
C SER A 152 -1.05 1.82 11.55
N THR A 153 -2.10 1.07 11.81
CA THR A 153 -3.12 1.39 12.83
C THR A 153 -2.76 0.86 14.22
N VAL A 154 -1.70 0.05 14.34
CA VAL A 154 -1.28 -0.58 15.60
C VAL A 154 -0.25 0.32 16.29
N ASN A 155 -0.58 0.88 17.45
CA ASN A 155 0.34 1.70 18.24
C ASN A 155 1.37 0.81 18.97
N PRO A 156 2.65 1.21 19.09
CA PRO A 156 3.66 0.47 19.85
C PRO A 156 3.47 0.48 21.38
N GLU A 157 2.58 1.33 21.90
CA GLU A 157 2.21 1.49 23.31
C GLU A 157 3.38 1.78 24.26
N SER A 158 4.47 2.33 23.75
CA SER A 158 5.67 2.68 24.53
C SER A 158 6.26 4.00 24.07
N LYS A 159 6.70 4.80 25.04
CA LYS A 159 7.38 6.08 24.77
C LYS A 159 8.84 5.91 24.30
N GLN A 160 9.39 4.71 24.37
CA GLN A 160 10.79 4.46 24.07
C GLN A 160 11.02 4.37 22.56
N ALA A 161 12.06 5.04 22.04
CA ALA A 161 12.36 5.02 20.60
C ALA A 161 12.57 3.60 20.04
N ASN A 162 12.96 2.63 20.88
CA ASN A 162 13.17 1.22 20.54
C ASN A 162 11.96 0.30 20.77
N ALA A 163 10.75 0.85 20.96
CA ALA A 163 9.52 0.07 21.05
C ALA A 163 9.34 -0.86 19.83
N SER A 164 8.85 -2.08 20.01
CA SER A 164 8.64 -2.97 18.86
C SER A 164 7.50 -2.46 17.97
N LEU A 165 7.71 -2.51 16.65
CA LEU A 165 6.76 -2.08 15.65
C LEU A 165 6.15 -3.28 14.93
N THR A 166 4.83 -3.34 14.89
CA THR A 166 4.13 -4.22 13.95
C THR A 166 4.33 -3.71 12.53
N GLN A 167 4.42 -4.62 11.56
CA GLN A 167 4.53 -4.30 10.13
C GLN A 167 3.46 -3.29 9.69
N HIS A 168 3.84 -2.38 8.80
CA HIS A 168 2.93 -1.38 8.23
C HIS A 168 1.73 -2.02 7.53
N LEU A 169 0.57 -1.37 7.64
CA LEU A 169 -0.63 -1.73 6.89
C LEU A 169 -0.50 -1.31 5.41
N ASN A 170 0.10 -0.15 5.16
CA ASN A 170 0.32 0.35 3.81
C ASN A 170 1.66 1.07 3.70
N ARG A 171 2.24 1.04 2.50
CA ARG A 171 3.56 1.58 2.19
C ARG A 171 3.68 1.97 0.72
N GLY A 172 4.68 2.76 0.40
CA GLY A 172 5.05 3.03 -0.97
C GLY A 172 6.33 3.84 -1.07
N SER A 173 6.65 4.23 -2.29
CA SER A 173 7.72 5.16 -2.61
C SER A 173 7.15 6.36 -3.37
N THR A 174 7.87 7.47 -3.31
CA THR A 174 7.58 8.69 -4.06
C THR A 174 8.89 9.44 -4.31
N SER A 175 8.90 10.32 -5.31
CA SER A 175 9.98 11.30 -5.46
C SER A 175 9.39 12.70 -5.37
N ILE A 176 10.04 13.58 -4.62
CA ILE A 176 9.64 14.97 -4.46
C ILE A 176 10.72 15.84 -5.08
N GLN A 177 10.31 16.79 -5.91
CA GLN A 177 11.21 17.83 -6.41
C GLN A 177 11.47 18.83 -5.28
N LEU A 178 12.65 18.76 -4.66
CA LEU A 178 13.06 19.70 -3.63
C LEU A 178 13.63 20.95 -4.32
N MET A 179 13.18 22.10 -3.84
CA MET A 179 13.65 23.42 -4.27
C MET A 179 13.94 24.27 -3.04
N THR A 180 15.00 25.08 -3.11
CA THR A 180 15.28 26.09 -2.08
C THR A 180 14.30 27.25 -2.25
N SER A 181 13.95 27.93 -1.15
CA SER A 181 12.92 28.97 -1.16
C SER A 181 13.22 30.16 -2.10
N SER A 182 14.46 30.33 -2.57
CA SER A 182 14.82 31.37 -3.56
C SER A 182 14.42 31.03 -5.00
N GLU A 183 14.26 29.74 -5.35
CA GLU A 183 13.77 29.34 -6.68
C GLU A 183 12.25 29.46 -6.79
N GLN A 184 11.56 29.65 -5.67
CA GLN A 184 10.11 29.84 -5.62
C GLN A 184 9.68 31.28 -5.99
N LEU A 185 10.64 32.22 -6.10
CA LEU A 185 10.39 33.65 -6.28
C LEU A 185 10.67 34.19 -7.70
N ASP A 186 11.18 33.38 -8.64
CA ASP A 186 11.61 33.87 -9.97
C ASP A 186 10.73 33.39 -11.15
N SER A 187 9.43 33.17 -10.90
CA SER A 187 8.45 32.95 -11.97
C SER A 187 7.34 33.99 -11.88
N SER A 188 7.70 35.25 -12.12
CA SER A 188 6.74 36.33 -12.34
C SER A 188 7.09 37.10 -13.61
N ASN A 189 6.66 36.57 -14.76
CA ASN A 189 6.48 37.38 -15.97
C ASN A 189 4.98 37.75 -16.08
N PRO A 190 4.62 39.04 -16.16
CA PRO A 190 3.25 39.50 -15.98
C PRO A 190 2.49 39.57 -17.31
N THR A 191 1.33 38.93 -17.40
CA THR A 191 0.28 39.33 -18.34
C THR A 191 -1.08 39.32 -17.67
N ASN A 192 -1.74 40.48 -17.73
CA ASN A 192 -3.01 40.85 -17.10
C ASN A 192 -4.13 39.81 -17.24
N ALA A 193 -4.68 39.38 -16.10
CA ALA A 193 -6.11 39.19 -15.91
C ALA A 193 -6.47 39.33 -14.42
N SER A 194 -7.52 40.12 -14.16
CA SER A 194 -7.95 40.66 -12.89
C SER A 194 -8.35 39.63 -11.82
N THR A 195 -7.93 39.91 -10.59
CA THR A 195 -8.65 39.68 -9.31
C THR A 195 -9.19 38.27 -9.01
N SER A 196 -8.36 37.43 -8.39
CA SER A 196 -8.64 36.83 -7.07
C SER A 196 -7.33 36.26 -6.51
N VAL A 197 -7.00 36.62 -5.27
CA VAL A 197 -5.81 36.13 -4.57
C VAL A 197 -6.12 34.70 -4.12
N ASP A 198 -5.54 33.70 -4.79
CA ASP A 198 -5.61 32.30 -4.38
C ASP A 198 -4.31 31.90 -3.67
N TYR A 199 -4.42 31.59 -2.38
CA TYR A 199 -3.32 31.07 -1.54
C TYR A 199 -3.14 29.56 -1.83
N GLY A 200 -2.60 29.24 -3.00
CA GLY A 200 -2.32 27.88 -3.43
C GLY A 200 -0.84 27.53 -3.28
N GLY A 201 -0.47 26.80 -2.22
CA GLY A 201 0.75 26.00 -2.27
C GLY A 201 0.70 25.08 -3.49
N ASN A 202 1.81 24.87 -4.19
CA ASN A 202 1.86 23.98 -5.36
C ASN A 202 1.50 22.54 -4.93
N TYR A 203 0.23 22.18 -5.06
CA TYR A 203 -0.25 20.82 -4.88
C TYR A 203 0.24 20.00 -6.08
N VAL A 204 1.36 19.29 -5.89
CA VAL A 204 1.66 18.18 -6.77
C VAL A 204 0.74 17.03 -6.34
N SER A 205 -0.46 16.98 -6.93
CA SER A 205 -1.30 15.78 -6.89
C SER A 205 -0.62 14.71 -7.76
N LEU A 206 0.41 14.06 -7.21
CA LEU A 206 0.95 12.84 -7.78
C LEU A 206 -0.14 11.79 -7.65
N GLU A 207 -0.79 11.45 -8.76
CA GLU A 207 -1.43 10.14 -8.90
C GLU A 207 -0.37 9.11 -8.50
N SER A 208 -0.57 8.50 -7.32
CA SER A 208 0.25 7.40 -6.85
C SER A 208 0.03 6.22 -7.78
N GLY A 209 0.85 6.14 -8.83
CA GLY A 209 0.90 4.98 -9.71
C GLY A 209 1.22 3.73 -8.88
N LEU A 210 0.50 2.65 -9.13
CA LEU A 210 0.74 1.36 -8.45
C LEU A 210 2.20 0.94 -8.63
N THR A 211 2.84 0.48 -7.56
CA THR A 211 4.18 -0.12 -7.63
C THR A 211 4.14 -1.40 -8.49
N SER A 212 5.29 -1.83 -9.02
CA SER A 212 5.37 -3.09 -9.77
C SER A 212 4.85 -4.28 -8.95
N ASP A 213 5.10 -4.26 -7.64
CA ASP A 213 4.59 -5.28 -6.72
C ASP A 213 3.07 -5.25 -6.59
N GLN A 214 2.48 -4.06 -6.44
CA GLN A 214 1.03 -3.90 -6.38
C GLN A 214 0.37 -4.32 -7.70
N LYS A 215 0.97 -3.98 -8.84
CA LYS A 215 0.50 -4.43 -10.16
C LYS A 215 0.53 -5.95 -10.28
N LEU A 216 1.60 -6.60 -9.79
CA LEU A 216 1.71 -8.06 -9.83
C LEU A 216 0.67 -8.74 -8.94
N VAL A 217 0.46 -8.25 -7.72
CA VAL A 217 -0.58 -8.76 -6.80
C VAL A 217 -1.97 -8.60 -7.42
N ILE A 218 -2.27 -7.45 -8.01
CA ILE A 218 -3.55 -7.20 -8.68
C ILE A 218 -3.72 -8.14 -9.87
N ALA A 219 -2.67 -8.33 -10.68
CA ALA A 219 -2.71 -9.25 -11.83
C ALA A 219 -2.90 -10.71 -11.39
N HIS A 220 -2.19 -11.17 -10.36
CA HIS A 220 -2.37 -12.50 -9.76
C HIS A 220 -3.80 -12.69 -9.27
N GLY A 221 -4.32 -11.75 -8.48
CA GLY A 221 -5.69 -11.79 -7.97
C GLY A 221 -6.73 -11.83 -9.08
N ALA A 222 -6.57 -11.04 -10.14
CA ALA A 222 -7.48 -11.03 -11.29
C ALA A 222 -7.48 -12.36 -12.05
N LEU A 223 -6.30 -12.96 -12.30
CA LEU A 223 -6.22 -14.27 -12.95
C LEU A 223 -6.81 -15.38 -12.08
N MET A 224 -6.51 -15.40 -10.78
CA MET A 224 -7.04 -16.42 -9.87
C MET A 224 -8.55 -16.29 -9.67
N CYS A 225 -9.09 -15.08 -9.56
CA CYS A 225 -10.54 -14.86 -9.52
C CYS A 225 -11.19 -15.34 -10.82
N SER A 226 -10.60 -15.03 -11.98
CA SER A 226 -11.13 -15.49 -13.27
C SER A 226 -11.10 -17.02 -13.39
N ALA A 227 -10.04 -17.67 -12.93
CA ALA A 227 -9.90 -19.11 -12.96
C ALA A 227 -10.95 -19.80 -12.05
N PHE A 228 -11.03 -19.39 -10.78
CA PHE A 228 -11.82 -20.12 -9.78
C PHE A 228 -13.28 -19.67 -9.67
N LEU A 229 -13.59 -18.41 -9.97
CA LEU A 229 -14.96 -17.89 -9.84
C LEU A 229 -15.72 -17.82 -11.16
N LEU A 230 -15.02 -17.83 -12.31
CA LEU A 230 -15.67 -17.76 -13.62
C LEU A 230 -15.51 -19.05 -14.41
N THR A 231 -14.30 -19.46 -14.75
CA THR A 231 -14.09 -20.58 -15.69
C THR A 231 -14.37 -21.93 -15.04
N MET A 232 -13.90 -22.16 -13.80
CA MET A 232 -14.14 -23.43 -13.10
C MET A 232 -15.64 -23.73 -12.87
N PRO A 233 -16.46 -22.79 -12.34
CA PRO A 233 -17.89 -23.03 -12.16
C PRO A 233 -18.60 -23.20 -13.50
N THR A 234 -18.17 -22.48 -14.55
CA THR A 234 -18.72 -22.65 -15.91
C THR A 234 -18.44 -24.05 -16.45
N GLY A 235 -17.22 -24.57 -16.26
CA GLY A 235 -16.87 -25.94 -16.65
C GLY A 235 -17.70 -26.99 -15.92
N ILE A 236 -17.93 -26.81 -14.61
CA ILE A 236 -18.80 -27.68 -13.80
C ILE A 236 -20.25 -27.61 -14.30
N PHE A 237 -20.76 -26.41 -14.56
CA PHE A 237 -22.10 -26.21 -15.08
C PHE A 237 -22.29 -26.95 -16.41
N MET A 238 -21.32 -26.88 -17.34
CA MET A 238 -21.41 -27.62 -18.62
C MET A 238 -21.43 -29.13 -18.41
N ALA A 239 -20.59 -29.66 -17.52
CA ALA A 239 -20.59 -31.10 -17.22
C ALA A 239 -21.91 -31.58 -16.59
N ARG A 240 -22.57 -30.71 -15.81
CA ARG A 240 -23.78 -31.05 -15.06
C ARG A 240 -25.07 -30.87 -15.86
N PHE A 241 -25.24 -29.74 -16.54
CA PHE A 241 -26.52 -29.34 -17.12
C PHE A 241 -26.54 -29.39 -18.64
N ALA A 242 -25.39 -29.21 -19.32
CA ALA A 242 -25.36 -29.17 -20.78
C ALA A 242 -25.36 -30.56 -21.44
N ARG A 243 -25.24 -31.65 -20.69
CA ARG A 243 -25.17 -33.02 -21.24
C ARG A 243 -26.36 -33.40 -22.11
N ASN A 244 -27.57 -32.98 -21.72
CA ASN A 244 -28.80 -33.29 -22.44
C ASN A 244 -29.15 -32.23 -23.51
N ILE A 245 -28.57 -31.03 -23.40
CA ILE A 245 -28.84 -29.89 -24.30
C ILE A 245 -27.88 -29.90 -25.48
N LEU A 246 -26.60 -30.22 -25.22
CA LEU A 246 -25.50 -30.20 -26.19
C LEU A 246 -24.78 -31.56 -26.19
N PRO A 247 -25.43 -32.67 -26.60
CA PRO A 247 -24.92 -34.03 -26.40
C PRO A 247 -23.55 -34.29 -27.05
N ASN A 248 -23.25 -33.62 -28.17
CA ASN A 248 -22.00 -33.79 -28.91
C ASN A 248 -20.91 -32.78 -28.50
N SER A 249 -21.26 -31.71 -27.78
CA SER A 249 -20.36 -30.58 -27.50
C SER A 249 -20.08 -30.36 -26.03
N TRP A 250 -20.92 -30.85 -25.11
CA TRP A 250 -20.75 -30.62 -23.67
C TRP A 250 -19.38 -31.10 -23.16
N PHE A 251 -18.92 -32.26 -23.63
CA PHE A 251 -17.66 -32.87 -23.20
C PHE A 251 -16.43 -32.09 -23.70
N PRO A 252 -16.26 -31.81 -25.00
CA PRO A 252 -15.14 -31.00 -25.46
C PRO A 252 -15.18 -29.58 -24.90
N LEU A 253 -16.36 -28.99 -24.66
CA LEU A 253 -16.48 -27.69 -23.99
C LEU A 253 -16.03 -27.74 -22.53
N HIS A 254 -16.45 -28.76 -21.77
CA HIS A 254 -16.01 -28.96 -20.40
C HIS A 254 -14.49 -29.11 -20.33
N VAL A 255 -13.92 -29.99 -21.15
CA VAL A 255 -12.46 -30.21 -21.22
C VAL A 255 -11.74 -28.93 -21.62
N GLY A 256 -12.20 -28.24 -22.66
CA GLY A 256 -11.61 -27.00 -23.13
C GLY A 256 -11.61 -25.89 -22.09
N ILE A 257 -12.74 -25.67 -21.42
CA ILE A 257 -12.87 -24.66 -20.36
C ILE A 257 -12.00 -25.01 -19.14
N GLN A 258 -11.96 -26.27 -18.71
CA GLN A 258 -11.16 -26.66 -17.55
C GLN A 258 -9.65 -26.65 -17.84
N PHE A 259 -9.24 -27.00 -19.06
CA PHE A 259 -7.83 -27.02 -19.43
C PHE A 259 -7.30 -25.62 -19.76
N PHE A 260 -7.92 -24.94 -20.73
CA PHE A 260 -7.45 -23.62 -21.21
C PHE A 260 -7.99 -22.44 -20.39
N GLY A 261 -9.16 -22.59 -19.78
CA GLY A 261 -9.73 -21.55 -18.92
C GLY A 261 -9.20 -21.64 -17.50
N THR A 262 -9.51 -22.72 -16.79
CA THR A 262 -9.17 -22.84 -15.37
C THR A 262 -7.68 -23.11 -15.16
N THR A 263 -7.17 -24.22 -15.72
CA THR A 263 -5.81 -24.70 -15.42
C THR A 263 -4.74 -23.75 -15.96
N PHE A 264 -4.86 -23.31 -17.21
CA PHE A 264 -3.88 -22.40 -17.80
C PHE A 264 -3.80 -21.05 -17.07
N LEU A 265 -4.94 -20.42 -16.75
CA LEU A 265 -4.95 -19.17 -15.99
C LEU A 265 -4.38 -19.34 -14.58
N ALA A 266 -4.69 -20.46 -13.91
CA ALA A 266 -4.12 -20.78 -12.61
C ALA A 266 -2.59 -21.00 -12.66
N ILE A 267 -2.08 -21.67 -13.70
CA ILE A 267 -0.62 -21.82 -13.90
C ILE A 267 0.04 -20.46 -14.12
N LEU A 268 -0.53 -19.60 -14.96
CA LEU A 268 0.01 -18.26 -15.19
C LEU A 268 0.01 -17.42 -13.90
N GLY A 269 -1.12 -17.41 -13.18
CA GLY A 269 -1.23 -16.71 -11.89
C GLY A 269 -0.23 -17.22 -10.86
N TYR A 270 0.02 -18.53 -10.83
CA TYR A 270 0.97 -19.14 -9.90
C TYR A 270 2.42 -18.83 -10.29
N ILE A 271 2.79 -18.93 -11.57
CA ILE A 271 4.15 -18.61 -12.03
C ILE A 271 4.49 -17.13 -11.77
N MET A 272 3.55 -16.22 -12.04
CA MET A 272 3.79 -14.78 -11.85
C MET A 272 4.21 -14.42 -10.42
N ILE A 273 3.65 -15.08 -9.39
CA ILE A 273 4.02 -14.79 -8.00
C ILE A 273 5.40 -15.37 -7.62
N GLN A 274 5.86 -16.43 -8.30
CA GLN A 274 7.20 -17.00 -8.06
C GLN A 274 8.33 -16.12 -8.62
N ILE A 275 8.02 -15.23 -9.56
CA ILE A 275 9.00 -14.33 -10.18
C ILE A 275 9.21 -13.08 -9.30
N GLN A 276 8.46 -12.93 -8.21
CA GLN A 276 8.52 -11.75 -7.35
C GLN A 276 9.56 -11.87 -6.24
N ASN A 277 10.51 -10.93 -6.20
CA ASN A 277 11.51 -10.79 -5.13
C ASN A 277 11.02 -9.94 -3.95
N GLY A 278 9.73 -10.07 -3.59
CA GLY A 278 9.09 -9.29 -2.53
C GLY A 278 9.10 -10.02 -1.19
N ASP A 279 9.10 -9.28 -0.08
CA ASP A 279 9.00 -9.85 1.26
C ASP A 279 7.55 -10.06 1.69
N TRP A 280 7.15 -11.33 1.74
CA TRP A 280 5.76 -11.79 1.96
C TRP A 280 5.43 -12.16 3.42
N ASN A 281 6.22 -11.71 4.39
CA ASN A 281 6.16 -12.18 5.78
C ASN A 281 4.96 -11.69 6.64
N SER A 282 3.80 -11.39 6.03
CA SER A 282 2.56 -11.17 6.80
C SER A 282 1.90 -12.52 7.13
N PRO A 283 1.37 -12.72 8.35
CA PRO A 283 0.60 -13.93 8.69
C PRO A 283 -0.54 -14.23 7.70
N TYR A 284 -1.27 -13.19 7.26
CA TYR A 284 -2.37 -13.33 6.30
C TYR A 284 -1.90 -13.69 4.88
N LEU A 285 -0.72 -13.21 4.47
CA LEU A 285 -0.10 -13.56 3.19
C LEU A 285 0.44 -14.99 3.21
N ASN A 286 0.99 -15.41 4.35
CA ASN A 286 1.43 -16.79 4.56
C ASN A 286 0.25 -17.78 4.49
N ASP A 287 -0.87 -17.50 5.16
CA ASP A 287 -2.06 -18.36 5.10
C ASP A 287 -2.62 -18.47 3.68
N HIS A 288 -2.74 -17.34 2.97
CA HIS A 288 -3.18 -17.32 1.57
C HIS A 288 -2.24 -18.13 0.67
N THR A 289 -0.93 -18.05 0.90
CA THR A 289 0.08 -18.78 0.13
C THR A 289 -0.02 -20.28 0.36
N ILE A 290 -0.19 -20.73 1.60
CA ILE A 290 -0.35 -22.15 1.95
C ILE A 290 -1.64 -22.70 1.35
N ILE A 291 -2.78 -22.05 1.64
CA ILE A 291 -4.09 -22.51 1.16
C ILE A 291 -4.15 -22.45 -0.37
N GLY A 292 -3.68 -21.35 -0.97
CA GLY A 292 -3.62 -21.17 -2.42
C GLY A 292 -2.80 -22.25 -3.11
N SER A 293 -1.65 -22.63 -2.53
CA SER A 293 -0.81 -23.71 -3.05
C SER A 293 -1.51 -25.07 -2.98
N ILE A 294 -2.17 -25.38 -1.86
CA ILE A 294 -2.94 -26.62 -1.70
C ILE A 294 -4.04 -26.71 -2.77
N VAL A 295 -4.79 -25.63 -2.97
CA VAL A 295 -5.87 -25.56 -3.97
C VAL A 295 -5.30 -25.70 -5.39
N PHE A 296 -4.17 -25.04 -5.68
CA PHE A 296 -3.50 -25.12 -6.98
C PHE A 296 -3.02 -26.54 -7.32
N PHE A 297 -2.32 -27.21 -6.40
CA PHE A 297 -1.90 -28.60 -6.62
C PHE A 297 -3.10 -29.56 -6.65
N GLY A 298 -4.16 -29.26 -5.88
CA GLY A 298 -5.44 -29.96 -5.96
C GLY A 298 -6.08 -29.86 -7.35
N LEU A 299 -6.04 -28.69 -8.00
CA LEU A 299 -6.51 -28.49 -9.37
C LEU A 299 -5.71 -29.33 -10.39
N LEU A 300 -4.38 -29.39 -10.26
CA LEU A 300 -3.56 -30.26 -11.11
C LEU A 300 -3.90 -31.74 -10.90
N GLY A 301 -4.16 -32.14 -9.64
CA GLY A 301 -4.68 -33.47 -9.32
C GLY A 301 -6.04 -33.74 -10.00
N GLN A 302 -6.95 -32.76 -9.99
CA GLN A 302 -8.24 -32.85 -10.67
C GLN A 302 -8.11 -33.00 -12.18
N LEU A 303 -7.13 -32.36 -12.82
CA LEU A 303 -6.85 -32.55 -14.23
C LEU A 303 -6.43 -33.99 -14.53
N VAL A 304 -5.52 -34.56 -13.73
CA VAL A 304 -5.09 -35.95 -13.86
C VAL A 304 -6.26 -36.91 -13.63
N LEU A 305 -7.06 -36.68 -12.59
CA LEU A 305 -8.26 -37.47 -12.31
C LEU A 305 -9.28 -37.41 -13.44
N GLY A 306 -9.45 -36.26 -14.11
CA GLY A 306 -10.32 -36.12 -15.27
C GLY A 306 -9.85 -36.95 -16.47
N ILE A 307 -8.55 -36.97 -16.74
CA ILE A 307 -7.96 -37.82 -17.78
C ILE A 307 -8.17 -39.30 -17.46
N ILE A 308 -7.92 -39.71 -16.20
CA ILE A 308 -8.15 -41.09 -15.74
C ILE A 308 -9.64 -41.46 -15.85
N HIS A 309 -10.53 -40.58 -15.40
CA HIS A 309 -11.97 -40.76 -15.47
C HIS A 309 -12.44 -41.01 -16.90
N HIS A 310 -11.93 -40.24 -17.86
CA HIS A 310 -12.26 -40.39 -19.27
C HIS A 310 -11.69 -41.69 -19.87
N LYS A 311 -10.40 -41.97 -19.67
CA LYS A 311 -9.74 -43.16 -20.25
C LYS A 311 -10.26 -44.48 -19.69
N LEU A 312 -10.66 -44.51 -18.43
CA LEU A 312 -11.19 -45.71 -17.77
C LEU A 312 -12.72 -45.78 -17.80
N PHE A 313 -13.38 -44.90 -18.57
CA PHE A 313 -14.83 -44.91 -18.69
C PHE A 313 -15.32 -46.17 -19.40
N ARG A 314 -16.32 -46.83 -18.79
CA ARG A 314 -17.04 -47.97 -19.35
C ARG A 314 -18.53 -47.75 -19.16
N SER A 315 -19.32 -47.92 -20.21
CA SER A 315 -20.77 -47.69 -20.20
C SER A 315 -21.55 -48.78 -19.47
N ASP A 316 -20.99 -49.98 -19.37
CA ASP A 316 -21.57 -51.18 -18.76
C ASP A 316 -21.18 -51.39 -17.28
N ARG A 317 -20.52 -50.40 -16.66
CA ARG A 317 -20.04 -50.53 -15.27
C ARG A 317 -21.20 -50.61 -14.27
N GLY A 318 -21.17 -51.61 -13.39
CA GLY A 318 -22.14 -51.80 -12.31
C GLY A 318 -21.92 -50.91 -11.06
N TYR A 319 -20.80 -50.21 -10.96
CA TYR A 319 -20.52 -49.27 -9.86
C TYR A 319 -19.67 -48.07 -10.31
N ILE A 320 -19.67 -47.00 -9.50
CA ILE A 320 -18.87 -45.79 -9.73
C ILE A 320 -17.54 -45.92 -8.98
N PRO A 321 -16.38 -45.98 -9.66
CA PRO A 321 -15.08 -46.10 -9.01
C PRO A 321 -14.69 -44.86 -8.19
N TRP A 322 -13.78 -45.04 -7.22
CA TRP A 322 -13.37 -43.96 -6.31
C TRP A 322 -12.76 -42.75 -7.04
N TRP A 323 -11.95 -42.96 -8.08
CA TRP A 323 -11.36 -41.87 -8.87
C TRP A 323 -12.40 -41.04 -9.61
N THR A 324 -13.51 -41.67 -10.00
CA THR A 324 -14.65 -40.96 -10.61
C THR A 324 -15.38 -40.14 -9.55
N LYS A 325 -15.57 -40.67 -8.34
CA LYS A 325 -16.20 -39.94 -7.23
C LYS A 325 -15.35 -38.75 -6.78
N LEU A 326 -14.03 -38.90 -6.78
CA LEU A 326 -13.10 -37.85 -6.38
C LEU A 326 -12.97 -36.73 -7.43
N HIS A 327 -13.21 -37.04 -8.70
CA HIS A 327 -13.23 -36.05 -9.78
C HIS A 327 -14.54 -35.26 -9.88
N TRP A 328 -15.61 -35.80 -9.29
CA TRP A 328 -16.98 -35.30 -9.44
C TRP A 328 -17.33 -34.17 -8.48
#